data_AF-A0A159Z4W0-F1
#
_entry.id   AF-A0A159Z4W0-F1
#
_cell.length_a   1.000
_cell.length_b   1.000
_cell.length_c   1.000
_cell.angle_alpha   90.00
_cell.angle_beta   90.00
_cell.angle_gamma   90.00
#
_symmetry.space_group_name_H-M   'P 1'
#
loop_
_entity.id
_entity.type
_entity.pdbx_description
1 polymer ?
#
loop_
_entity_poly.entity_id
_entity_poly.type
_entity_poly.pdbx_seq_one_letter_code
_entity_poly.pdbx_strand_id
1 'polypeptide(L)'
;MTHKIRDGSIRSHYEQELKRLQRDLFGTGWQRPPKAWKGARPGAGGQARFGGKFVPFEVGAYSVTRATVLASAGPSDPEDLLREAMILAICATHPACISRFESQLETVQFTGEGHDALRLTLLRLGHEPGPEFRERLATEAGDVLEKLLALPHVSIAPPVRNADDPDLALMCLAEELAKLEARRGARAEIEDAMEDLAGLADEGVTWRLSQAASARHRAERSNLDDAKDMGEDRAALSAHLQSLIDKEIWRKNRN
;
A
#
# COMPACT_ATOMS: atom_id res chain seq x y z
N MET A 1 15.16 -16.00 -14.20
CA MET A 1 15.34 -15.59 -15.62
C MET A 1 16.81 -15.58 -16.10
N THR A 2 17.81 -16.07 -15.35
CA THR A 2 19.22 -16.13 -15.82
C THR A 2 19.61 -17.42 -16.56
N HIS A 3 18.72 -18.41 -16.61
CA HIS A 3 18.94 -19.72 -17.26
C HIS A 3 19.11 -19.69 -18.79
N LYS A 4 18.97 -18.53 -19.46
CA LYS A 4 19.18 -18.39 -20.91
C LYS A 4 20.55 -17.82 -21.30
N ILE A 5 21.38 -17.40 -20.35
CA ILE A 5 22.72 -16.83 -20.65
C ILE A 5 23.72 -17.99 -20.70
N ARG A 6 24.21 -18.35 -21.91
CA ARG A 6 25.14 -19.48 -22.10
C ARG A 6 26.55 -19.24 -21.54
N ASP A 7 26.99 -17.99 -21.44
CA ASP A 7 28.32 -17.61 -20.96
C ASP A 7 28.36 -17.41 -19.43
N GLY A 8 29.23 -18.14 -18.74
CA GLY A 8 29.34 -18.15 -17.28
C GLY A 8 29.94 -16.89 -16.67
N SER A 9 30.82 -16.18 -17.39
CA SER A 9 31.41 -14.92 -16.95
C SER A 9 30.35 -13.82 -16.88
N ILE A 10 29.59 -13.71 -17.96
CA ILE A 10 28.51 -12.73 -18.12
C ILE A 10 27.37 -13.04 -17.14
N ARG A 11 27.02 -14.33 -16.97
CA ARG A 11 26.01 -14.74 -15.99
C ARG A 11 26.39 -14.34 -14.57
N SER A 12 27.64 -14.56 -14.17
CA SER A 12 28.12 -14.19 -12.82
C SER A 12 28.03 -12.68 -12.59
N HIS A 13 28.41 -11.88 -13.58
CA HIS A 13 28.28 -10.42 -13.49
C HIS A 13 26.82 -9.96 -13.36
N TYR A 14 25.91 -10.49 -14.19
CA TYR A 14 24.49 -10.14 -14.10
C TYR A 14 23.82 -10.69 -12.83
N GLU A 15 24.25 -11.85 -12.31
CA GLU A 15 23.76 -12.37 -11.03
C GLU A 15 24.24 -11.51 -9.85
N GLN A 16 25.45 -10.98 -9.92
CA GLN A 16 25.98 -10.04 -8.92
C GLN A 16 25.25 -8.70 -8.97
N GLU A 17 24.97 -8.17 -10.16
CA GLU A 17 24.20 -6.94 -10.33
C GLU A 17 22.73 -7.15 -9.94
N LEU A 18 22.11 -8.28 -10.26
CA LEU A 18 20.75 -8.59 -9.81
C LEU A 18 20.67 -8.69 -8.27
N LYS A 19 21.67 -9.31 -7.63
CA LYS A 19 21.79 -9.37 -6.16
C LYS A 19 22.06 -7.99 -5.56
N ARG A 20 22.73 -7.11 -6.28
CA ARG A 20 22.97 -5.72 -5.87
C ARG A 20 21.68 -4.90 -5.95
N LEU A 21 20.98 -4.95 -7.08
CA LEU A 21 19.67 -4.31 -7.27
C LEU A 21 18.63 -4.83 -6.28
N GLN A 22 18.57 -6.14 -6.03
CA GLN A 22 17.70 -6.71 -5.00
C GLN A 22 18.07 -6.24 -3.59
N ARG A 23 19.37 -6.07 -3.30
CA ARG A 23 19.84 -5.52 -2.03
C ARG A 23 19.56 -4.03 -1.91
N ASP A 24 19.55 -3.28 -3.01
CA ASP A 24 19.23 -1.85 -3.00
C ASP A 24 17.71 -1.60 -2.92
N LEU A 25 16.89 -2.49 -3.48
CA LEU A 25 15.41 -2.40 -3.46
C LEU A 25 14.77 -3.04 -2.22
N PHE A 26 15.35 -4.13 -1.69
CA PHE A 26 14.76 -4.93 -0.59
C PHE A 26 15.71 -5.16 0.58
N GLY A 27 16.97 -4.71 0.50
CA GLY A 27 17.91 -4.80 1.61
C GLY A 27 17.67 -3.66 2.59
N THR A 28 17.36 -4.00 3.84
CA THR A 28 17.48 -3.11 5.00
C THR A 28 18.96 -2.81 5.26
N GLY A 29 19.53 -1.93 4.45
CA GLY A 29 20.90 -1.47 4.52
C GLY A 29 20.99 -0.12 5.21
N TRP A 30 21.01 -0.15 6.54
CA TRP A 30 21.36 0.96 7.42
C TRP A 30 22.71 1.56 6.98
N GLN A 31 22.67 2.69 6.25
CA GLN A 31 23.85 3.53 6.07
C GLN A 31 24.13 4.23 7.41
N ARG A 32 25.08 3.68 8.19
CA ARG A 32 25.63 4.38 9.36
C ARG A 32 26.46 5.59 8.90
N PRO A 33 26.18 6.82 9.34
CA PRO A 33 27.22 7.83 9.40
C PRO A 33 28.12 7.59 10.63
N PRO A 34 29.39 8.00 10.59
CA PRO A 34 30.36 7.75 11.65
C PRO A 34 30.09 8.59 12.91
N LYS A 35 30.44 7.99 14.06
CA LYS A 35 30.39 8.54 15.43
C LYS A 35 30.87 9.99 15.54
N ALA A 36 30.12 10.78 16.31
CA ALA A 36 30.68 11.83 17.18
C ALA A 36 29.81 12.02 18.43
N TRP A 37 29.91 11.09 19.39
CA TRP A 37 29.46 11.34 20.77
C TRP A 37 30.61 12.00 21.54
N LYS A 38 30.61 13.34 21.60
CA LYS A 38 31.35 14.10 22.62
C LYS A 38 30.32 14.68 23.57
N GLY A 39 30.48 14.36 24.85
CA GLY A 39 29.48 14.59 25.88
C GLY A 39 29.20 16.05 26.18
N ALA A 40 28.08 16.28 26.87
CA ALA A 40 27.82 17.48 27.62
C ALA A 40 27.19 17.11 28.97
N ARG A 41 27.74 17.74 30.00
CA ARG A 41 27.38 17.65 31.42
C ARG A 41 26.03 18.34 31.72
N PRO A 42 25.41 18.08 32.88
CA PRO A 42 24.09 18.60 33.22
C PRO A 42 24.17 20.04 33.76
N GLY A 43 23.24 20.89 33.35
CA GLY A 43 23.07 22.21 33.96
C GLY A 43 22.14 23.15 33.20
N ALA A 44 21.27 23.80 33.99
CA ALA A 44 20.49 24.99 33.71
C ALA A 44 19.15 24.83 32.97
N GLY A 45 18.11 25.30 33.67
CA GLY A 45 16.71 25.23 33.25
C GLY A 45 16.39 26.06 32.02
N GLY A 46 15.28 25.69 31.39
CA GLY A 46 14.76 26.33 30.20
C GLY A 46 13.65 25.48 29.61
N GLN A 47 12.42 25.86 29.96
CA GLN A 47 11.15 25.56 29.32
C GLN A 47 11.29 24.92 27.93
N ALA A 48 11.18 23.58 27.85
CA ALA A 48 11.32 22.84 26.60
C ALA A 48 9.98 22.82 25.85
N ARG A 49 9.93 23.65 24.81
CA ARG A 49 8.92 23.62 23.74
C ARG A 49 9.02 22.29 22.97
N PHE A 50 7.86 21.80 22.54
CA PHE A 50 7.66 20.73 21.54
C PHE A 50 8.54 20.92 20.29
N GLY A 51 9.77 20.39 20.30
CA GLY A 51 10.72 20.57 19.19
C GLY A 51 11.94 19.67 19.21
N GLY A 52 11.97 18.64 20.05
CA GLY A 52 12.99 17.59 19.96
C GLY A 52 12.78 16.80 18.66
N LYS A 53 13.82 16.68 17.82
CA LYS A 53 13.80 15.81 16.64
C LYS A 53 13.48 14.38 17.09
N PHE A 54 12.23 14.00 16.87
CA PHE A 54 11.76 12.63 17.00
C PHE A 54 12.56 11.75 16.03
N VAL A 55 13.27 10.78 16.59
CA VAL A 55 13.81 9.68 15.81
C VAL A 55 12.74 8.60 15.91
N PRO A 56 12.07 8.22 14.80
CA PRO A 56 11.12 7.12 14.81
C PRO A 56 11.80 5.93 15.46
N PHE A 57 11.14 5.32 16.44
CA PHE A 57 11.60 4.06 16.99
C PHE A 57 11.36 3.00 15.90
N GLU A 58 12.34 2.83 15.02
CA GLU A 58 12.45 1.66 14.17
C GLU A 58 12.71 0.45 15.08
N VAL A 59 11.64 -0.06 15.69
CA VAL A 59 11.60 -1.46 16.07
C VAL A 59 11.85 -2.24 14.79
N GLY A 60 13.10 -2.70 14.66
CA GLY A 60 13.59 -3.37 13.48
C GLY A 60 12.59 -4.41 13.00
N ALA A 61 12.36 -4.44 11.69
CA ALA A 61 11.45 -5.35 11.03
C ALA A 61 11.48 -6.72 11.72
N TYR A 62 10.37 -7.05 12.39
CA TYR A 62 10.21 -8.24 13.23
C TYR A 62 10.18 -9.52 12.38
N SER A 63 11.28 -9.83 11.69
CA SER A 63 11.37 -10.95 10.75
C SER A 63 11.09 -12.30 11.43
N VAL A 64 11.49 -12.46 12.69
CA VAL A 64 11.25 -13.66 13.49
C VAL A 64 9.80 -13.73 14.00
N THR A 65 9.20 -12.60 14.37
CA THR A 65 7.81 -12.54 14.85
C THR A 65 6.82 -12.72 13.70
N ARG A 66 7.16 -12.21 12.51
CA ARG A 66 6.37 -12.39 11.28
C ARG A 66 6.15 -13.87 10.97
N ALA A 67 7.19 -14.70 11.13
CA ALA A 67 7.09 -16.15 10.89
C ALA A 67 6.14 -16.88 11.86
N THR A 68 6.05 -16.43 13.11
CA THR A 68 5.16 -17.05 14.13
C THR A 68 3.71 -16.60 13.95
N VAL A 69 3.49 -15.31 13.63
CA VAL A 69 2.15 -14.76 13.37
C VAL A 69 1.60 -15.27 12.03
N LEU A 70 2.43 -15.39 10.99
CA LEU A 70 2.02 -15.99 9.70
C LEU A 70 1.53 -17.43 9.85
N ALA A 71 2.07 -18.20 10.79
CA ALA A 71 1.67 -19.59 11.03
C ALA A 71 0.34 -19.72 11.80
N SER A 72 -0.13 -18.64 12.43
CA SER A 72 -1.33 -18.58 13.26
C SER A 72 -2.38 -17.60 12.76
N ALA A 73 -2.07 -16.84 11.70
CA ALA A 73 -3.01 -15.92 11.06
C ALA A 73 -4.11 -16.72 10.36
N GLY A 74 -5.34 -16.52 10.83
CA GLY A 74 -6.54 -16.81 10.04
C GLY A 74 -6.66 -15.83 8.86
N PRO A 75 -7.87 -15.38 8.49
CA PRO A 75 -8.05 -14.45 7.38
C PRO A 75 -7.46 -13.05 7.61
N SER A 76 -7.00 -12.72 8.82
CA SER A 76 -6.47 -11.39 9.17
C SER A 76 -5.01 -11.20 8.77
N ASP A 77 -4.65 -9.97 8.34
CA ASP A 77 -3.27 -9.59 8.04
C ASP A 77 -2.39 -9.71 9.31
N PRO A 78 -1.29 -10.51 9.28
CA PRO A 78 -0.35 -10.64 10.38
C PRO A 78 0.16 -9.31 10.93
N GLU A 79 0.38 -8.31 10.08
CA GLU A 79 0.88 -7.00 10.52
C GLU A 79 -0.20 -6.20 11.23
N ASP A 80 -1.46 -6.31 10.83
CA ASP A 80 -2.58 -5.71 11.55
C ASP A 80 -2.70 -6.32 12.96
N LEU A 81 -2.56 -7.64 13.08
CA LEU A 81 -2.57 -8.34 14.38
C LEU A 81 -1.45 -7.87 15.31
N LEU A 82 -0.25 -7.60 14.78
CA LEU A 82 0.85 -7.04 15.57
C LEU A 82 0.50 -5.64 16.12
N ARG A 83 -0.13 -4.79 15.29
CA ARG A 83 -0.54 -3.43 15.70
C ARG A 83 -1.67 -3.47 16.71
N GLU A 84 -2.69 -4.30 16.48
CA GLU A 84 -3.79 -4.52 17.41
C GLU A 84 -3.26 -4.96 18.80
N ALA A 85 -2.34 -5.93 18.82
CA ALA A 85 -1.73 -6.41 20.06
C ALA A 85 -0.99 -5.29 20.82
N MET A 86 -0.23 -4.46 20.11
CA MET A 86 0.47 -3.33 20.71
C MET A 86 -0.49 -2.29 21.28
N ILE A 87 -1.53 -1.92 20.54
CA ILE A 87 -2.56 -0.95 20.97
C ILE A 87 -3.21 -1.40 22.28
N LEU A 88 -3.65 -2.66 22.34
CA LEU A 88 -4.33 -3.21 23.51
C LEU A 88 -3.39 -3.34 24.72
N ALA A 89 -2.15 -3.76 24.49
CA ALA A 89 -1.15 -3.86 25.54
C ALA A 89 -0.81 -2.48 26.13
N ILE A 90 -0.61 -1.46 25.30
CA ILE A 90 -0.35 -0.10 25.78
C ILE A 90 -1.53 0.41 26.61
N CYS A 91 -2.77 0.21 26.16
CA CYS A 91 -3.97 0.61 26.90
C CYS A 91 -4.10 -0.12 28.25
N ALA A 92 -3.76 -1.42 28.30
CA ALA A 92 -3.78 -2.20 29.54
C ALA A 92 -2.69 -1.75 30.53
N THR A 93 -1.50 -1.37 30.04
CA THR A 93 -0.41 -0.85 30.88
C THR A 93 -0.69 0.57 31.36
N HIS A 94 -1.25 1.42 30.49
CA HIS A 94 -1.45 2.85 30.67
C HIS A 94 -2.93 3.24 30.45
N PRO A 95 -3.81 2.99 31.44
CA PRO A 95 -5.24 3.23 31.27
C PRO A 95 -5.60 4.70 31.04
N ALA A 96 -4.76 5.65 31.45
CA ALA A 96 -4.94 7.07 31.17
C ALA A 96 -5.00 7.37 29.65
N CYS A 97 -4.34 6.55 28.82
CA CYS A 97 -4.37 6.69 27.37
C CYS A 97 -5.75 6.41 26.77
N ILE A 98 -6.59 5.60 27.42
CA ILE A 98 -7.88 5.14 26.89
C ILE A 98 -8.80 6.34 26.64
N SER A 99 -8.99 7.21 27.64
CA SER A 99 -9.80 8.43 27.51
C SER A 99 -9.32 9.37 26.39
N ARG A 100 -8.00 9.43 26.16
CA ARG A 100 -7.42 10.33 25.14
C ARG A 100 -7.69 9.87 23.71
N PHE A 101 -7.85 8.56 23.52
CA PHE A 101 -8.03 7.92 22.22
C PHE A 101 -9.36 7.15 22.11
N GLU A 102 -10.32 7.44 22.99
CA GLU A 102 -11.59 6.72 23.13
C GLU A 102 -12.32 6.56 21.80
N SER A 103 -12.56 7.65 21.07
CA SER A 103 -13.27 7.61 19.77
C SER A 103 -12.54 6.80 18.70
N GLN A 104 -11.20 6.77 18.71
CA GLN A 104 -10.43 5.94 17.78
C GLN A 104 -10.52 4.47 18.19
N LEU A 105 -10.38 4.18 19.48
CA LEU A 105 -10.53 2.83 20.02
C LEU A 105 -11.94 2.27 19.78
N GLU A 106 -12.99 3.10 19.81
CA GLU A 106 -14.37 2.69 19.50
C GLU A 106 -14.60 2.32 18.03
N THR A 107 -13.88 2.96 17.11
CA THR A 107 -14.08 2.81 15.66
C THR A 107 -13.16 1.77 15.02
N VAL A 108 -11.97 1.59 15.55
CA VAL A 108 -11.02 0.58 15.05
C VAL A 108 -11.60 -0.82 15.24
N GLN A 109 -11.59 -1.60 14.15
CA GLN A 109 -11.97 -3.00 14.17
C GLN A 109 -10.80 -3.87 14.68
N PHE A 110 -11.02 -4.67 15.70
CA PHE A 110 -10.01 -5.59 16.21
C PHE A 110 -10.38 -7.02 15.80
N THR A 111 -9.49 -7.66 15.05
CA THR A 111 -9.76 -8.92 14.35
C THR A 111 -9.07 -10.13 14.99
N GLY A 112 -8.06 -9.90 15.83
CA GLY A 112 -7.42 -10.97 16.59
C GLY A 112 -8.36 -11.65 17.59
N GLU A 113 -8.10 -12.92 17.87
CA GLU A 113 -8.92 -13.72 18.77
C GLU A 113 -9.02 -13.07 20.16
N GLY A 114 -10.23 -12.68 20.56
CA GLY A 114 -10.48 -12.02 21.83
C GLY A 114 -10.08 -10.54 21.91
N HIS A 115 -9.46 -9.97 20.86
CA HIS A 115 -8.99 -8.58 20.87
C HIS A 115 -10.15 -7.58 21.02
N ASP A 116 -11.26 -7.77 20.30
CA ASP A 116 -12.42 -6.89 20.40
C ASP A 116 -13.09 -6.97 21.78
N ALA A 117 -13.19 -8.17 22.35
CA ALA A 117 -13.70 -8.35 23.71
C ALA A 117 -12.81 -7.65 24.77
N LEU A 118 -11.48 -7.73 24.60
CA LEU A 118 -10.53 -7.02 25.44
C LEU A 118 -10.66 -5.50 25.27
N ARG A 119 -10.78 -4.99 24.03
CA ARG A 119 -11.03 -3.57 23.74
C ARG A 119 -12.26 -3.04 24.45
N LEU A 120 -13.40 -3.74 24.34
CA LEU A 120 -14.64 -3.34 24.99
C LEU A 120 -14.50 -3.32 26.51
N THR A 121 -13.76 -4.27 27.07
CA THR A 121 -13.45 -4.32 28.51
C THR A 121 -12.55 -3.15 28.91
N LEU A 122 -11.51 -2.84 28.14
CA LEU A 122 -10.64 -1.68 28.36
C LEU A 122 -11.42 -0.36 28.30
N LEU A 123 -12.29 -0.17 27.30
CA LEU A 123 -13.13 1.03 27.19
C LEU A 123 -14.08 1.17 28.39
N ARG A 124 -14.75 0.08 28.78
CA ARG A 124 -15.66 0.08 29.95
C ARG A 124 -14.93 0.39 31.25
N LEU A 125 -13.76 -0.21 31.48
CA LEU A 125 -12.99 -0.04 32.71
C LEU A 125 -12.16 1.26 32.72
N GLY A 126 -11.81 1.78 31.55
CA GLY A 126 -10.89 2.90 31.37
C GLY A 126 -11.52 4.29 31.49
N HIS A 127 -12.85 4.39 31.59
CA HIS A 127 -13.55 5.65 31.82
C HIS A 127 -13.16 6.28 33.18
N GLU A 128 -13.05 5.45 34.22
CA GLU A 128 -12.56 5.82 35.55
C GLU A 128 -11.59 4.76 36.06
N PRO A 129 -10.30 4.82 35.67
CA PRO A 129 -9.34 3.80 36.05
C PRO A 129 -8.94 4.01 37.52
N GLY A 130 -9.66 3.32 38.40
CA GLY A 130 -9.33 3.23 39.82
C GLY A 130 -8.15 2.31 40.13
N PRO A 131 -7.73 2.22 41.40
CA PRO A 131 -6.63 1.34 41.83
C PRO A 131 -6.87 -0.14 41.51
N GLU A 132 -8.13 -0.55 41.41
CA GLU A 132 -8.56 -1.93 41.09
C GLU A 132 -8.60 -2.23 39.58
N PHE A 133 -8.28 -1.27 38.71
CA PHE A 133 -8.38 -1.42 37.25
C PHE A 133 -7.70 -2.70 36.75
N ARG A 134 -6.47 -2.96 37.20
CA ARG A 134 -5.69 -4.13 36.76
C ARG A 134 -6.32 -5.45 37.23
N GLU A 135 -6.84 -5.49 38.45
CA GLU A 135 -7.49 -6.69 39.00
C GLU A 135 -8.79 -7.01 38.27
N ARG A 136 -9.62 -5.99 38.00
CA ARG A 136 -10.86 -6.12 37.23
C ARG A 136 -10.58 -6.55 35.79
N LEU A 137 -9.58 -5.94 35.16
CA LEU A 137 -9.16 -6.30 33.80
C LEU A 137 -8.67 -7.75 33.73
N ALA A 138 -7.86 -8.19 34.70
CA ALA A 138 -7.39 -9.57 34.79
C ALA A 138 -8.54 -10.57 35.05
N THR A 139 -9.54 -10.19 35.84
CA THR A 139 -10.71 -11.02 36.12
C THR A 139 -11.60 -11.20 34.89
N GLU A 140 -11.83 -10.13 34.13
CA GLU A 140 -12.78 -10.13 33.02
C GLU A 140 -12.15 -10.56 31.68
N ALA A 141 -10.85 -10.31 31.48
CA ALA A 141 -10.17 -10.53 30.20
C ALA A 141 -8.73 -11.10 30.34
N GLY A 142 -8.42 -11.73 31.48
CA GLY A 142 -7.08 -12.23 31.82
C GLY A 142 -6.46 -13.14 30.78
N ASP A 143 -7.18 -14.16 30.31
CA ASP A 143 -6.66 -15.14 29.34
C ASP A 143 -6.14 -14.49 28.05
N VAL A 144 -6.86 -13.49 27.52
CA VAL A 144 -6.47 -12.77 26.30
C VAL A 144 -5.31 -11.83 26.59
N LEU A 145 -5.38 -11.11 27.72
CA LEU A 145 -4.34 -10.17 28.14
C LEU A 145 -3.00 -10.87 28.39
N GLU A 146 -3.01 -12.02 29.06
CA GLU A 146 -1.80 -12.82 29.31
C GLU A 146 -1.16 -13.30 28.01
N LYS A 147 -1.95 -13.81 27.07
CA LYS A 147 -1.47 -14.21 25.75
C LYS A 147 -0.83 -13.03 25.01
N LEU A 148 -1.48 -11.88 25.01
CA LEU A 148 -0.98 -10.65 24.39
C LEU A 148 0.34 -10.19 25.00
N LEU A 149 0.41 -10.11 26.33
CA LEU A 149 1.62 -9.68 27.05
C LEU A 149 2.76 -10.70 26.92
N ALA A 150 2.48 -11.97 26.65
CA ALA A 150 3.49 -12.98 26.38
C ALA A 150 4.12 -12.87 24.97
N LEU A 151 3.50 -12.14 24.04
CA LEU A 151 4.04 -11.99 22.69
C LEU A 151 5.42 -11.30 22.74
N PRO A 152 6.46 -11.85 22.08
CA PRO A 152 7.82 -11.29 22.18
C PRO A 152 7.94 -9.82 21.76
N HIS A 153 7.16 -9.38 20.77
CA HIS A 153 7.18 -8.00 20.29
C HIS A 153 6.47 -7.03 21.26
N VAL A 154 5.52 -7.53 22.06
CA VAL A 154 4.80 -6.78 23.09
C VAL A 154 5.61 -6.73 24.38
N SER A 155 6.08 -7.88 24.87
CA SER A 155 6.79 -7.98 26.15
C SER A 155 8.09 -7.19 26.20
N ILE A 156 8.78 -7.01 25.08
CA ILE A 156 10.01 -6.22 25.00
C ILE A 156 9.75 -4.73 24.71
N ALA A 157 8.52 -4.36 24.35
CA ALA A 157 8.21 -3.02 23.88
C ALA A 157 8.40 -1.98 24.99
N PRO A 158 9.10 -0.85 24.74
CA PRO A 158 9.29 0.21 25.72
C PRO A 158 8.00 0.70 26.40
N PRO A 159 6.88 1.00 25.69
CA PRO A 159 5.68 1.49 26.36
C PRO A 159 5.00 0.44 27.26
N VAL A 160 5.28 -0.85 27.06
CA VAL A 160 4.77 -1.93 27.92
C VAL A 160 5.68 -2.16 29.13
N ARG A 161 7.00 -2.07 28.94
CA ARG A 161 8.00 -2.28 30.00
C ARG A 161 8.17 -1.08 30.94
N ASN A 162 7.92 0.13 30.45
CA ASN A 162 8.10 1.36 31.21
C ASN A 162 6.73 1.97 31.55
N ALA A 163 6.13 1.50 32.64
CA ALA A 163 4.84 1.99 33.11
C ALA A 163 4.91 3.44 33.66
N ASP A 164 6.12 3.96 33.92
CA ASP A 164 6.33 5.27 34.54
C ASP A 164 6.51 6.41 33.52
N ASP A 165 6.35 6.13 32.22
CA ASP A 165 6.49 7.09 31.13
C ASP A 165 5.20 7.17 30.29
N PRO A 166 4.19 7.90 30.76
CA PRO A 166 2.90 8.01 30.08
C PRO A 166 2.99 8.81 28.77
N ASP A 167 3.95 9.72 28.64
CA ASP A 167 4.15 10.50 27.41
C ASP A 167 4.64 9.60 26.27
N LEU A 168 5.60 8.72 26.56
CA LEU A 168 6.03 7.68 25.61
C LEU A 168 4.87 6.77 25.22
N ALA A 169 4.04 6.36 26.18
CA ALA A 169 2.88 5.51 25.93
C ALA A 169 1.86 6.18 25.01
N LEU A 170 1.54 7.46 25.26
CA LEU A 170 0.65 8.25 24.41
C LEU A 170 1.17 8.36 22.98
N MET A 171 2.46 8.66 22.81
CA MET A 171 3.08 8.76 21.49
C MET A 171 3.06 7.43 20.75
N CYS A 172 3.46 6.34 21.41
CA CYS A 172 3.45 5.00 20.82
C CYS A 172 2.03 4.57 20.43
N LEU A 173 1.04 4.82 21.29
CA LEU A 173 -0.35 4.47 21.00
C LEU A 173 -0.88 5.21 19.77
N ALA A 174 -0.63 6.53 19.70
CA ALA A 174 -1.01 7.33 18.53
C ALA A 174 -0.39 6.80 17.25
N GLU A 175 0.89 6.43 17.30
CA GLU A 175 1.63 5.89 16.17
C GLU A 175 1.07 4.53 15.70
N GLU A 176 0.78 3.62 16.63
CA GLU A 176 0.27 2.29 16.27
C GLU A 176 -1.17 2.36 15.72
N LEU A 177 -2.02 3.24 16.27
CA LEU A 177 -3.35 3.53 15.72
C LEU A 177 -3.26 4.11 14.30
N ALA A 178 -2.42 5.12 14.09
CA ALA A 178 -2.23 5.74 12.78
C ALA A 178 -1.66 4.75 11.74
N LYS A 179 -0.73 3.88 12.14
CA LYS A 179 -0.20 2.82 11.28
C LYS A 179 -1.29 1.83 10.87
N LEU A 180 -2.11 1.39 11.82
CA LEU A 180 -3.19 0.43 11.54
C LEU A 180 -4.23 1.03 10.57
N GLU A 181 -4.63 2.28 10.81
CA GLU A 181 -5.55 3.02 9.94
C GLU A 181 -4.98 3.20 8.54
N ALA A 182 -3.74 3.70 8.40
CA ALA A 182 -3.10 3.93 7.12
C ALA A 182 -2.96 2.64 6.28
N ARG A 183 -2.61 1.53 6.94
CA ARG A 183 -2.51 0.22 6.27
C ARG A 183 -3.84 -0.27 5.73
N ARG A 184 -4.89 -0.19 6.55
CA ARG A 184 -6.22 -0.64 6.17
C ARG A 184 -6.84 0.27 5.11
N GLY A 185 -6.64 1.58 5.22
CA GLY A 185 -7.03 2.55 4.19
C GLY A 185 -6.35 2.24 2.85
N ALA A 186 -5.03 2.05 2.85
CA ALA A 186 -4.31 1.68 1.62
C ALA A 186 -4.79 0.34 1.03
N ARG A 187 -5.11 -0.65 1.87
CA ARG A 187 -5.65 -1.94 1.40
C ARG A 187 -7.05 -1.79 0.80
N ALA A 188 -7.93 -1.02 1.43
CA ALA A 188 -9.26 -0.73 0.92
C ALA A 188 -9.21 0.04 -0.41
N GLU A 189 -8.35 1.06 -0.53
CA GLU A 189 -8.16 1.79 -1.79
C GLU A 189 -7.66 0.89 -2.94
N ILE A 190 -6.79 -0.10 -2.64
CA ILE A 190 -6.34 -1.07 -3.62
C ILE A 190 -7.50 -2.00 -4.04
N GLU A 191 -8.31 -2.46 -3.09
CA GLU A 191 -9.47 -3.31 -3.34
C GLU A 191 -10.51 -2.59 -4.21
N ASP A 192 -10.86 -1.34 -3.85
CA ASP A 192 -11.75 -0.49 -4.63
C ASP A 192 -11.21 -0.26 -6.06
N ALA A 193 -9.91 0.05 -6.20
CA ALA A 193 -9.29 0.23 -7.51
C ALA A 193 -9.25 -1.07 -8.34
N MET A 194 -9.16 -2.23 -7.70
CA MET A 194 -9.24 -3.53 -8.36
C MET A 194 -10.67 -3.82 -8.84
N GLU A 195 -11.69 -3.48 -8.05
CA GLU A 195 -13.10 -3.58 -8.45
C GLU A 195 -13.42 -2.66 -9.63
N ASP A 196 -12.95 -1.41 -9.61
CA ASP A 196 -13.09 -0.46 -10.71
C ASP A 196 -12.46 -1.00 -12.00
N LEU A 197 -11.27 -1.59 -11.92
CA LEU A 197 -10.60 -2.19 -13.07
C LEU A 197 -11.37 -3.41 -13.60
N ALA A 198 -11.95 -4.23 -12.73
CA ALA A 198 -12.76 -5.39 -13.12
C ALA A 198 -14.06 -4.96 -13.81
N GLY A 199 -14.77 -3.96 -13.29
CA GLY A 199 -15.97 -3.38 -13.92
C GLY A 199 -15.67 -2.76 -15.29
N LEU A 200 -14.56 -2.01 -15.39
CA LEU A 200 -14.09 -1.44 -16.66
C LEU A 200 -13.62 -2.52 -17.66
N ALA A 201 -13.15 -3.67 -17.19
CA ALA A 201 -12.76 -4.77 -18.06
C ALA A 201 -13.98 -5.36 -18.76
N ASP A 202 -15.08 -5.67 -18.07
CA ASP A 202 -16.23 -6.31 -18.71
C ASP A 202 -16.98 -5.38 -19.68
N GLU A 203 -17.09 -4.08 -19.33
CA GLU A 203 -17.75 -3.07 -20.17
C GLU A 203 -16.84 -2.56 -21.31
N GLY A 204 -15.54 -2.36 -21.01
CA GLY A 204 -14.56 -1.82 -21.95
C GLY A 204 -13.98 -2.87 -22.91
N VAL A 205 -13.85 -4.13 -22.50
CA VAL A 205 -13.36 -5.22 -23.38
C VAL A 205 -14.35 -5.50 -24.49
N THR A 206 -15.66 -5.57 -24.18
CA THR A 206 -16.69 -5.80 -25.21
C THR A 206 -16.71 -4.65 -26.23
N TRP A 207 -16.63 -3.39 -25.76
CA TRP A 207 -16.57 -2.23 -26.65
C TRP A 207 -15.29 -2.19 -27.49
N ARG A 208 -14.11 -2.44 -26.89
CA ARG A 208 -12.82 -2.46 -27.62
C ARG A 208 -12.74 -3.64 -28.58
N LEU A 209 -13.27 -4.80 -28.22
CA LEU A 209 -13.34 -5.98 -29.09
C LEU A 209 -14.31 -5.73 -30.25
N SER A 210 -15.48 -5.15 -29.99
CA SER A 210 -16.44 -4.73 -31.02
C SER A 210 -15.88 -3.65 -31.94
N GLN A 211 -15.15 -2.66 -31.40
CA GLN A 211 -14.45 -1.64 -32.19
C GLN A 211 -13.28 -2.23 -33.00
N ALA A 212 -12.48 -3.12 -32.42
CA ALA A 212 -11.39 -3.80 -33.12
C ALA A 212 -11.93 -4.72 -34.22
N ALA A 213 -12.99 -5.47 -33.94
CA ALA A 213 -13.70 -6.29 -34.92
C ALA A 213 -14.28 -5.42 -36.04
N SER A 214 -14.95 -4.31 -35.71
CA SER A 214 -15.53 -3.36 -36.67
C SER A 214 -14.46 -2.63 -37.50
N ALA A 215 -13.31 -2.31 -36.91
CA ALA A 215 -12.17 -1.74 -37.63
C ALA A 215 -11.56 -2.76 -38.60
N ARG A 216 -11.41 -4.02 -38.18
CA ARG A 216 -10.94 -5.11 -39.05
C ARG A 216 -11.90 -5.37 -40.21
N HIS A 217 -13.21 -5.44 -39.91
CA HIS A 217 -14.24 -5.68 -40.92
C HIS A 217 -14.34 -4.55 -41.96
N ARG A 218 -14.13 -3.29 -41.54
CA ARG A 218 -14.04 -2.13 -42.46
C ARG A 218 -12.80 -2.20 -43.35
N ALA A 219 -11.65 -2.57 -42.79
CA ALA A 219 -10.41 -2.74 -43.56
C ALA A 219 -10.48 -3.91 -44.56
N GLU A 220 -11.21 -4.98 -44.23
CA GLU A 220 -11.42 -6.12 -45.14
C GLU A 220 -12.43 -5.81 -46.26
N ARG A 221 -13.44 -4.95 -46.01
CA ARG A 221 -14.44 -4.57 -47.02
C ARG A 221 -13.99 -3.47 -47.99
N SER A 222 -13.07 -2.59 -47.59
CA SER A 222 -12.66 -1.45 -48.43
C SER A 222 -11.86 -1.83 -49.68
N ASN A 223 -11.44 -3.09 -49.85
CA ASN A 223 -10.70 -3.54 -51.04
C ASN A 223 -11.55 -4.33 -52.06
N LEU A 224 -12.81 -4.67 -51.75
CA LEU A 224 -13.63 -5.55 -52.59
C LEU A 224 -14.77 -4.83 -53.31
N ASP A 225 -15.34 -3.76 -52.74
CA ASP A 225 -16.45 -3.01 -53.38
C ASP A 225 -15.96 -1.87 -54.29
N ASP A 226 -14.84 -1.19 -53.97
CA ASP A 226 -14.29 -0.09 -54.81
C ASP A 226 -13.69 -0.57 -56.15
N ALA A 227 -13.43 -1.88 -56.32
CA ALA A 227 -12.84 -2.41 -57.54
C ALA A 227 -13.87 -2.61 -58.68
N LYS A 228 -15.18 -2.57 -58.39
CA LYS A 228 -16.23 -2.77 -59.41
C LYS A 228 -16.76 -1.48 -60.02
N ASP A 229 -16.55 -0.34 -59.38
CA ASP A 229 -17.11 0.96 -59.81
C ASP A 229 -16.13 1.79 -60.67
N MET A 230 -14.83 1.46 -60.66
CA MET A 230 -13.79 2.21 -61.41
C MET A 230 -13.75 1.95 -62.92
N GLY A 231 -14.66 1.12 -63.45
CA GLY A 231 -14.72 0.76 -64.87
C GLY A 231 -15.45 1.78 -65.75
N GLU A 232 -16.56 2.34 -65.26
CA GLU A 232 -17.41 3.25 -66.05
C GLU A 232 -16.84 4.68 -66.11
N ASP A 233 -16.27 5.18 -65.00
CA ASP A 233 -15.73 6.54 -64.93
C ASP A 233 -14.51 6.77 -65.82
N ARG A 234 -13.68 5.74 -66.05
CA ARG A 234 -12.54 5.86 -66.97
C ARG A 234 -12.96 6.07 -68.41
N ALA A 235 -14.02 5.41 -68.86
CA ALA A 235 -14.53 5.56 -70.21
C ALA A 235 -15.14 6.95 -70.41
N ALA A 236 -15.91 7.43 -69.44
CA ALA A 236 -16.51 8.77 -69.47
C ALA A 236 -15.44 9.89 -69.42
N LEU A 237 -14.42 9.75 -68.55
CA LEU A 237 -13.32 10.70 -68.44
C LEU A 237 -12.47 10.73 -69.72
N SER A 238 -12.17 9.57 -70.30
CA SER A 238 -11.43 9.46 -71.57
C SER A 238 -12.17 10.15 -72.73
N ALA A 239 -13.48 9.90 -72.85
CA ALA A 239 -14.32 10.56 -73.87
C ALA A 239 -14.38 12.08 -73.67
N HIS A 240 -14.45 12.55 -72.42
CA HIS A 240 -14.45 13.98 -72.11
C HIS A 240 -13.13 14.66 -72.50
N LEU A 241 -12.00 14.05 -72.13
CA LEU A 241 -10.66 14.53 -72.47
C LEU A 241 -10.42 14.53 -73.99
N GLN A 242 -10.88 13.50 -74.70
CA GLN A 242 -10.80 13.45 -76.15
C GLN A 242 -11.58 14.61 -76.79
N SER A 243 -12.77 14.95 -76.27
CA SER A 243 -13.54 16.09 -76.80
C SER A 243 -12.87 17.45 -76.57
N LEU A 244 -12.06 17.59 -75.51
CA LEU A 244 -11.30 18.82 -75.23
C LEU A 244 -10.07 18.92 -76.15
N ILE A 245 -9.47 17.79 -76.51
CA ILE A 245 -8.38 17.71 -77.49
C ILE A 245 -8.90 18.09 -78.88
N ASP A 246 -10.02 17.50 -79.30
CA ASP A 246 -10.60 17.71 -80.63
C ASP A 246 -11.08 19.16 -80.86
N LYS A 247 -11.39 19.89 -79.78
CA LYS A 247 -11.83 21.29 -79.83
C LYS A 247 -10.69 22.31 -79.94
N GLU A 248 -9.42 21.87 -80.02
CA GLU A 248 -8.22 22.75 -80.09
C GLU A 248 -8.31 23.97 -79.16
N ILE A 249 -8.80 23.79 -77.93
CA ILE A 249 -9.18 24.91 -77.03
C ILE A 249 -7.96 25.78 -76.65
N TRP A 250 -6.73 25.28 -76.88
CA TRP A 250 -5.48 26.02 -76.70
C TRP A 250 -5.11 26.96 -77.86
N ARG A 251 -5.82 26.96 -79.00
CA ARG A 251 -5.61 27.95 -80.07
C ARG A 251 -6.36 29.24 -79.76
N LYS A 252 -5.65 30.21 -79.18
CA LYS A 252 -6.16 31.58 -79.04
C LYS A 252 -6.16 32.25 -80.43
N ASN A 253 -7.34 32.43 -81.03
CA ASN A 253 -7.48 33.18 -82.28
C ASN A 253 -6.92 34.60 -82.08
N ARG A 254 -5.90 34.95 -82.88
CA ARG A 254 -5.31 36.28 -82.91
C ARG A 254 -6.13 37.13 -83.88
N ASN A 255 -7.09 37.89 -83.35
CA ASN A 255 -7.63 39.10 -83.98
C ASN A 255 -7.13 40.30 -83.18
#